data_AF-A0A089M8G2-F1
#
_entry.id   AF-A0A089M8G2-F1
#
_cell.length_a   1.000
_cell.length_b   1.000
_cell.length_c   1.000
_cell.angle_alpha   90.00
_cell.angle_beta   90.00
_cell.angle_gamma   90.00
#
_symmetry.space_group_name_H-M   'P 1'
#
loop_
_entity.id
_entity.type
_entity.pdbx_description
1 polymer ?
#
loop_
_entity_poly.entity_id
_entity_poly.type
_entity_poly.pdbx_seq_one_letter_code
_entity_poly.pdbx_strand_id
1 'polypeptide(L)'
;MQASKHFSFRILGILALTFILILSLSIPQKQAAAAGTSVKGFHVSGTKLIDATGSPFVMRGVNHAHTWYKNDLAAAIPAIAATGANTVRIVLSNGGQWSLDSLSDVQNILALCDQYKLTAMLEVHDATGSDNASALNAAVNYWISIKDALIGREDRVIVNIANEWFGSWSTPAWASGYQSAIPALRAAGIKNTLVVDAAGWGQYPSSIFTSGNAVFNSDPLANTIFSIHMYEYSGGSAATVKSNIDSALAIGVPVIIGEFGWKHSGGDVDEAAIMSYSQEKGVGWLAWSWYGNGGGVEYLDMASGPAGSLSDWGKSVVNGPYGTKATSVLNTIYTTPGYVPVPDNGTTPTPTPSSTATATPTATPTPTATPTPTATVTPSATPTAAPGALALYYRAEDTNVNDNQIKPHFNITNNSSSAVSLSGLKIRYYFTKDGTQALNGAIDWAQLGAAHITLAFGTANAASADSYVEVGFTPEAGSLHAGEQTGDIQLRLFKSDWSNFNENNDYSFDAAKTAYSLWDHVTLYQNGTLVSGVQP
;
A
#
# COMPACT_ATOMS: atom_id res chain seq x y z
N MET A 1 86.61 -0.46 -15.59
CA MET A 1 86.52 0.91 -15.05
C MET A 1 85.32 1.56 -15.72
N GLN A 2 84.16 1.69 -15.03
CA GLN A 2 83.75 2.93 -14.33
C GLN A 2 83.99 4.18 -15.18
N ALA A 3 83.06 5.10 -15.42
CA ALA A 3 81.72 5.32 -14.91
C ALA A 3 81.07 6.47 -15.71
N SER A 4 79.73 6.60 -15.61
CA SER A 4 78.96 7.86 -15.42
C SER A 4 79.02 8.97 -16.49
N LYS A 5 78.05 9.86 -16.73
CA LYS A 5 76.66 10.17 -16.34
C LYS A 5 76.28 11.42 -17.19
N HIS A 6 75.02 11.86 -17.08
CA HIS A 6 74.42 13.18 -17.43
C HIS A 6 73.45 13.14 -18.62
N PHE A 7 72.13 12.98 -18.45
CA PHE A 7 71.09 13.89 -17.91
C PHE A 7 70.88 15.16 -18.77
N SER A 8 69.75 15.29 -19.49
CA SER A 8 68.71 16.29 -19.17
C SER A 8 67.53 16.33 -20.19
N PHE A 9 66.38 16.65 -19.60
CA PHE A 9 64.99 16.84 -20.00
C PHE A 9 64.61 17.83 -21.14
N ARG A 10 63.39 17.59 -21.69
CA ARG A 10 62.33 18.54 -22.16
C ARG A 10 62.61 19.27 -23.50
N ILE A 11 61.68 19.60 -24.40
CA ILE A 11 60.20 19.67 -24.46
C ILE A 11 59.79 20.07 -25.91
N LEU A 12 58.55 19.73 -26.32
CA LEU A 12 57.69 20.33 -27.37
C LEU A 12 58.02 20.20 -28.87
N GLY A 13 56.98 19.82 -29.64
CA GLY A 13 56.59 20.65 -30.80
C GLY A 13 56.13 19.96 -32.09
N ILE A 14 54.83 19.61 -32.17
CA ILE A 14 53.85 19.86 -33.27
C ILE A 14 54.19 19.43 -34.73
N LEU A 15 53.16 18.88 -35.40
CA LEU A 15 52.91 18.72 -36.85
C LEU A 15 53.13 17.33 -37.46
N ALA A 16 52.05 16.56 -37.58
CA ALA A 16 51.77 15.76 -38.78
C ALA A 16 50.26 15.67 -38.99
N LEU A 17 49.77 16.50 -39.90
CA LEU A 17 48.40 16.52 -40.40
C LEU A 17 48.26 15.45 -41.51
N THR A 18 47.09 14.79 -41.52
CA THR A 18 46.36 14.30 -42.70
C THR A 18 46.96 13.21 -43.59
N PHE A 19 46.40 11.98 -43.53
CA PHE A 19 45.52 11.42 -44.58
C PHE A 19 45.09 9.98 -44.20
N ILE A 20 43.91 9.81 -43.59
CA ILE A 20 43.14 8.55 -43.74
C ILE A 20 41.70 8.93 -44.03
N LEU A 21 41.33 8.69 -45.28
CA LEU A 21 40.04 8.93 -45.90
C LEU A 21 39.02 7.97 -45.28
N ILE A 22 38.00 8.53 -44.62
CA ILE A 22 36.86 7.81 -44.07
C ILE A 22 35.97 7.39 -45.25
N LEU A 23 35.99 6.10 -45.59
CA LEU A 23 35.00 5.48 -46.45
C LEU A 23 33.79 5.10 -45.58
N SER A 24 32.94 6.08 -45.27
CA SER A 24 31.64 5.85 -44.63
C SER A 24 30.69 5.23 -45.66
N LEU A 25 30.77 3.91 -45.81
CA LEU A 25 29.71 3.12 -46.41
C LEU A 25 28.52 3.14 -45.45
N SER A 26 27.52 3.94 -45.79
CA SER A 26 26.19 3.95 -45.19
C SER A 26 25.53 2.60 -45.43
N ILE A 27 25.87 1.62 -44.61
CA ILE A 27 25.05 0.42 -44.44
C ILE A 27 23.74 0.92 -43.81
N PRO A 28 22.58 0.75 -44.46
CA PRO A 28 21.32 0.98 -43.77
C PRO A 28 21.31 0.02 -42.58
N GLN A 29 21.54 0.54 -41.37
CA GLN A 29 21.17 -0.15 -40.16
C GLN A 29 19.69 -0.46 -40.32
N LYS A 30 19.39 -1.72 -40.60
CA LYS A 30 18.08 -2.29 -40.33
C LYS A 30 17.85 -1.94 -38.87
N GLN A 31 17.05 -0.92 -38.59
CA GLN A 31 16.50 -0.70 -37.27
C GLN A 31 15.92 -2.06 -36.89
N ALA A 32 16.58 -2.74 -35.96
CA ALA A 32 15.90 -3.78 -35.21
C ALA A 32 14.71 -3.05 -34.62
N ALA A 33 13.52 -3.30 -35.16
CA ALA A 33 12.30 -2.79 -34.60
C ALA A 33 12.34 -3.19 -33.13
N ALA A 34 12.43 -2.21 -32.24
CA ALA A 34 12.18 -2.45 -30.83
C ALA A 34 10.87 -3.21 -30.77
N ALA A 35 10.88 -4.41 -30.19
CA ALA A 35 9.66 -5.13 -29.91
C ALA A 35 8.76 -4.15 -29.17
N GLY A 36 7.69 -3.70 -29.81
CA GLY A 36 6.83 -2.65 -29.27
C GLY A 36 6.36 -3.08 -27.90
N THR A 37 6.74 -2.33 -26.87
CA THR A 37 6.26 -2.59 -25.51
C THR A 37 4.75 -2.37 -25.52
N SER A 38 4.01 -3.41 -25.11
CA SER A 38 2.55 -3.41 -25.11
C SER A 38 1.94 -2.65 -23.93
N VAL A 39 2.76 -2.17 -22.98
CA VAL A 39 2.34 -1.47 -21.76
C VAL A 39 2.64 0.02 -21.90
N LYS A 40 1.61 0.86 -21.73
CA LYS A 40 1.74 2.31 -21.72
C LYS A 40 2.00 2.81 -20.29
N GLY A 41 3.21 2.56 -19.79
CA GLY A 41 3.59 2.88 -18.42
C GLY A 41 5.07 2.59 -18.15
N PHE A 42 5.41 2.35 -16.88
CA PHE A 42 6.70 1.79 -16.52
C PHE A 42 6.93 0.44 -17.23
N HIS A 43 8.15 0.22 -17.70
CA HIS A 43 8.56 -1.04 -18.30
C HIS A 43 10.03 -1.38 -18.01
N VAL A 44 10.35 -2.67 -18.10
CA VAL A 44 11.70 -3.19 -17.94
C VAL A 44 12.45 -3.18 -19.28
N SER A 45 13.70 -2.72 -19.25
CA SER A 45 14.63 -2.81 -20.38
C SER A 45 16.02 -3.21 -19.89
N GLY A 46 16.34 -4.51 -19.99
CA GLY A 46 17.54 -5.08 -19.39
C GLY A 46 17.53 -4.84 -17.88
N THR A 47 18.62 -4.32 -17.33
CA THR A 47 18.73 -4.01 -15.89
C THR A 47 18.13 -2.66 -15.48
N LYS A 48 17.38 -1.99 -16.37
CA LYS A 48 16.79 -0.67 -16.09
C LYS A 48 15.27 -0.72 -16.03
N LEU A 49 14.72 0.04 -15.09
CA LEU A 49 13.33 0.47 -15.11
C LEU A 49 13.23 1.75 -15.94
N ILE A 50 12.31 1.77 -16.89
CA ILE A 50 12.07 2.89 -17.81
C ILE A 50 10.67 3.43 -17.56
N ASP A 51 10.52 4.74 -17.43
CA ASP A 51 9.21 5.38 -17.28
C ASP A 51 8.44 5.48 -18.60
N ALA A 52 7.21 5.99 -18.53
CA ALA A 52 6.31 6.07 -19.67
C ALA A 52 6.77 7.04 -20.78
N THR A 53 7.77 7.89 -20.52
CA THR A 53 8.35 8.78 -21.54
C THR A 53 9.57 8.16 -22.24
N GLY A 54 10.04 7.00 -21.78
CA GLY A 54 11.25 6.34 -22.27
C GLY A 54 12.51 6.69 -21.49
N SER A 55 12.39 7.38 -20.34
CA SER A 55 13.54 7.77 -19.53
C SER A 55 13.84 6.72 -18.45
N PRO A 56 15.13 6.39 -18.18
CA PRO A 56 15.47 5.55 -17.03
C PRO A 56 14.99 6.19 -15.72
N PHE A 57 14.28 5.40 -14.91
CA PHE A 57 13.79 5.83 -13.61
C PHE A 57 14.52 5.09 -12.49
N VAL A 58 15.24 5.84 -11.66
CA VAL A 58 16.02 5.30 -10.53
C VAL A 58 15.39 5.80 -9.24
N MET A 59 14.81 4.88 -8.46
CA MET A 59 14.14 5.23 -7.20
C MET A 59 15.11 5.83 -6.18
N ARG A 60 14.71 6.94 -5.58
CA ARG A 60 15.35 7.62 -4.45
C ARG A 60 14.24 8.07 -3.53
N GLY A 61 14.00 7.32 -2.47
CA GLY A 61 12.78 7.49 -1.71
C GLY A 61 12.80 6.87 -0.32
N VAL A 62 11.61 6.77 0.25
CA VAL A 62 11.40 6.32 1.63
C VAL A 62 10.19 5.40 1.71
N ASN A 63 10.17 4.56 2.74
CA ASN A 63 9.01 3.80 3.15
C ASN A 63 8.10 4.66 4.05
N HIS A 64 6.80 4.59 3.86
CA HIS A 64 5.80 5.17 4.75
C HIS A 64 4.82 4.09 5.20
N ALA A 65 4.80 3.88 6.52
CA ALA A 65 3.98 2.93 7.26
C ALA A 65 2.47 3.28 7.27
N HIS A 66 1.87 3.51 6.10
CA HIS A 66 0.51 4.04 5.98
C HIS A 66 -0.53 3.22 6.75
N THR A 67 -0.53 1.89 6.60
CA THR A 67 -1.55 1.04 7.24
C THR A 67 -1.60 1.16 8.77
N TRP A 68 -0.50 1.57 9.42
CA TRP A 68 -0.44 1.78 10.87
C TRP A 68 -0.70 3.24 11.28
N TYR A 69 -0.62 4.17 10.33
CA TYR A 69 -0.72 5.62 10.53
C TYR A 69 -1.61 6.28 9.46
N LYS A 70 -2.78 5.67 9.18
CA LYS A 70 -3.64 6.04 8.03
C LYS A 70 -4.04 7.52 8.03
N ASN A 71 -4.24 8.11 9.21
CA ASN A 71 -4.67 9.49 9.39
C ASN A 71 -3.56 10.52 9.11
N ASP A 72 -2.31 10.09 9.04
CA ASP A 72 -1.16 10.99 8.94
C ASP A 72 -0.70 11.23 7.50
N LEU A 73 -1.32 10.54 6.55
CA LEU A 73 -0.99 10.59 5.12
C LEU A 73 -0.91 12.04 4.58
N ALA A 74 -1.87 12.89 4.96
CA ALA A 74 -1.95 14.28 4.53
C ALA A 74 -0.77 15.15 5.02
N ALA A 75 -0.14 14.77 6.12
CA ALA A 75 1.04 15.43 6.65
C ALA A 75 2.34 14.76 6.15
N ALA A 76 2.35 13.42 6.05
CA ALA A 76 3.52 12.65 5.67
C ALA A 76 3.93 12.84 4.20
N ILE A 77 2.99 12.71 3.26
CA ILE A 77 3.31 12.81 1.82
C ILE A 77 3.96 14.14 1.41
N PRO A 78 3.43 15.32 1.78
CA PRO A 78 4.10 16.59 1.48
C PRO A 78 5.49 16.69 2.13
N ALA A 79 5.64 16.22 3.37
CA ALA A 79 6.92 16.26 4.07
C ALA A 79 7.96 15.35 3.43
N ILE A 80 7.56 14.15 2.99
CA ILE A 80 8.37 13.22 2.22
C ILE A 80 8.78 13.87 0.88
N ALA A 81 7.84 14.45 0.13
CA ALA A 81 8.13 15.11 -1.13
C ALA A 81 9.12 16.29 -0.95
N ALA A 82 9.02 17.03 0.16
CA ALA A 82 9.94 18.13 0.49
C ALA A 82 11.39 17.67 0.73
N THR A 83 11.63 16.36 0.95
CA THR A 83 12.99 15.80 1.00
C THR A 83 13.64 15.65 -0.38
N GLY A 84 12.88 15.87 -1.46
CA GLY A 84 13.31 15.62 -2.83
C GLY A 84 13.15 14.15 -3.25
N ALA A 85 12.52 13.29 -2.45
CA ALA A 85 12.19 11.93 -2.85
C ALA A 85 11.41 11.91 -4.18
N ASN A 86 11.68 10.94 -5.05
CA ASN A 86 10.92 10.71 -6.28
C ASN A 86 9.94 9.54 -6.18
N THR A 87 10.10 8.71 -5.15
CA THR A 87 9.26 7.54 -4.88
C THR A 87 8.93 7.48 -3.40
N VAL A 88 7.73 7.02 -3.08
CA VAL A 88 7.36 6.58 -1.74
C VAL A 88 6.84 5.14 -1.80
N ARG A 89 7.40 4.26 -0.97
CA ARG A 89 6.86 2.90 -0.75
C ARG A 89 5.79 2.98 0.33
N ILE A 90 4.55 2.68 -0.02
CA ILE A 90 3.39 2.82 0.88
C ILE A 90 2.99 1.44 1.38
N VAL A 91 3.15 1.23 2.68
CA VAL A 91 2.75 0.02 3.40
C VAL A 91 1.22 -0.05 3.46
N LEU A 92 0.62 -1.04 2.79
CA LEU A 92 -0.82 -1.33 2.85
C LEU A 92 -1.08 -2.63 3.60
N SER A 93 -2.30 -2.78 4.10
CA SER A 93 -2.82 -4.04 4.60
C SER A 93 -3.96 -4.59 3.74
N ASN A 94 -3.95 -5.90 3.53
CA ASN A 94 -5.04 -6.64 2.91
C ASN A 94 -6.14 -7.10 3.89
N GLY A 95 -6.09 -6.67 5.15
CA GLY A 95 -7.03 -7.09 6.19
C GLY A 95 -6.64 -8.37 6.94
N GLY A 96 -5.48 -8.97 6.63
CA GLY A 96 -5.04 -10.23 7.22
C GLY A 96 -4.47 -10.09 8.64
N GLN A 97 -3.58 -9.12 8.83
CA GLN A 97 -2.94 -8.79 10.11
C GLN A 97 -3.39 -7.42 10.64
N TRP A 98 -3.57 -6.45 9.75
CA TRP A 98 -3.99 -5.09 10.12
C TRP A 98 -5.29 -4.69 9.44
N SER A 99 -5.76 -3.47 9.73
CA SER A 99 -6.97 -2.94 9.10
C SER A 99 -6.75 -2.77 7.60
N LEU A 100 -7.63 -3.39 6.81
CA LEU A 100 -7.66 -3.30 5.34
C LEU A 100 -7.51 -1.84 4.86
N ASP A 101 -6.66 -1.63 3.85
CA ASP A 101 -6.66 -0.43 3.03
C ASP A 101 -7.66 -0.63 1.88
N SER A 102 -8.79 0.08 1.92
CA SER A 102 -9.82 -0.08 0.89
C SER A 102 -9.38 0.48 -0.47
N LEU A 103 -10.15 0.17 -1.52
CA LEU A 103 -9.99 0.80 -2.84
C LEU A 103 -9.97 2.34 -2.73
N SER A 104 -10.86 2.92 -1.92
CA SER A 104 -10.93 4.36 -1.67
C SER A 104 -9.70 4.90 -0.95
N ASP A 105 -9.16 4.16 0.02
CA ASP A 105 -7.93 4.57 0.73
C ASP A 105 -6.76 4.62 -0.25
N VAL A 106 -6.61 3.60 -1.09
CA VAL A 106 -5.58 3.57 -2.13
C VAL A 106 -5.78 4.68 -3.15
N GLN A 107 -7.00 4.97 -3.58
CA GLN A 107 -7.27 6.11 -4.47
C GLN A 107 -6.87 7.45 -3.84
N ASN A 108 -7.10 7.63 -2.54
CA ASN A 108 -6.68 8.83 -1.80
C ASN A 108 -5.15 8.95 -1.69
N ILE A 109 -4.46 7.84 -1.38
CA ILE A 109 -2.99 7.77 -1.40
C ILE A 109 -2.45 8.20 -2.76
N LEU A 110 -2.97 7.63 -3.84
CA LEU A 110 -2.51 7.91 -5.19
C LEU A 110 -2.78 9.36 -5.60
N ALA A 111 -3.94 9.92 -5.26
CA ALA A 111 -4.26 11.32 -5.54
C ALA A 111 -3.26 12.27 -4.84
N LEU A 112 -2.88 11.96 -3.59
CA LEU A 112 -1.94 12.78 -2.85
C LEU A 112 -0.50 12.63 -3.37
N CYS A 113 -0.06 11.40 -3.69
CA CYS A 113 1.23 11.17 -4.35
C CYS A 113 1.34 11.93 -5.67
N ASP A 114 0.29 11.92 -6.50
CA ASP A 114 0.23 12.66 -7.76
C ASP A 114 0.33 14.17 -7.55
N GLN A 115 -0.41 14.71 -6.56
CA GLN A 115 -0.35 16.13 -6.20
C GLN A 115 1.07 16.58 -5.85
N TYR A 116 1.83 15.72 -5.17
CA TYR A 116 3.20 16.00 -4.74
C TYR A 116 4.27 15.39 -5.65
N LYS A 117 3.89 14.89 -6.84
CA LYS A 117 4.78 14.39 -7.89
C LYS A 117 5.66 13.21 -7.43
N LEU A 118 5.12 12.35 -6.57
CA LEU A 118 5.77 11.11 -6.14
C LEU A 118 5.26 9.95 -7.01
N THR A 119 6.17 9.09 -7.44
CA THR A 119 5.81 7.73 -7.88
C THR A 119 5.41 6.93 -6.64
N ALA A 120 4.24 6.30 -6.67
CA ALA A 120 3.79 5.44 -5.58
C ALA A 120 4.22 4.00 -5.86
N MET A 121 4.97 3.40 -4.94
CA MET A 121 5.15 1.95 -4.90
C MET A 121 4.27 1.39 -3.78
N LEU A 122 3.20 0.69 -4.14
CA LEU A 122 2.27 0.14 -3.17
C LEU A 122 2.68 -1.29 -2.83
N GLU A 123 2.58 -1.68 -1.56
CA GLU A 123 2.96 -3.03 -1.09
C GLU A 123 1.93 -3.57 -0.08
N VAL A 124 1.67 -4.89 -0.07
CA VAL A 124 0.85 -5.56 0.96
C VAL A 124 1.74 -6.19 2.03
N HIS A 125 1.57 -5.75 3.28
CA HIS A 125 2.50 -6.09 4.36
C HIS A 125 2.12 -7.37 5.13
N ASP A 126 0.89 -7.84 5.06
CA ASP A 126 0.35 -8.93 5.91
C ASP A 126 0.97 -10.31 5.66
N ALA A 127 1.75 -10.46 4.59
CA ALA A 127 2.43 -11.72 4.24
C ALA A 127 3.88 -11.80 4.76
N THR A 128 4.36 -10.76 5.44
CA THR A 128 5.74 -10.62 5.94
C THR A 128 6.19 -11.86 6.71
N GLY A 129 7.26 -12.48 6.23
CA GLY A 129 7.90 -13.64 6.88
C GLY A 129 7.12 -14.97 6.77
N SER A 130 5.93 -14.98 6.18
CA SER A 130 5.12 -16.20 6.05
C SER A 130 5.61 -17.10 4.91
N ASP A 131 5.79 -18.39 5.17
CA ASP A 131 6.07 -19.40 4.14
C ASP A 131 4.81 -19.95 3.47
N ASN A 132 3.63 -19.56 3.95
CA ASN A 132 2.36 -20.11 3.47
C ASN A 132 1.96 -19.44 2.15
N ALA A 133 1.79 -20.22 1.09
CA ALA A 133 1.31 -19.73 -0.21
C ALA A 133 -0.06 -19.04 -0.12
N SER A 134 -0.88 -19.39 0.87
CA SER A 134 -2.18 -18.74 1.10
C SER A 134 -2.02 -17.26 1.50
N ALA A 135 -0.93 -16.88 2.17
CA ALA A 135 -0.65 -15.48 2.51
C ALA A 135 -0.31 -14.65 1.26
N LEU A 136 0.52 -15.21 0.36
CA LEU A 136 0.78 -14.59 -0.95
C LEU A 136 -0.50 -14.50 -1.80
N ASN A 137 -1.31 -15.57 -1.81
CA ASN A 137 -2.57 -15.57 -2.54
C ASN A 137 -3.55 -14.52 -2.00
N ALA A 138 -3.57 -14.28 -0.68
CA ALA A 138 -4.37 -13.21 -0.09
C ALA A 138 -3.91 -11.81 -0.55
N ALA A 139 -2.60 -11.57 -0.65
CA ALA A 139 -2.06 -10.34 -1.22
C ALA A 139 -2.43 -10.19 -2.71
N VAL A 140 -2.33 -11.26 -3.51
CA VAL A 140 -2.79 -11.27 -4.91
C VAL A 140 -4.27 -10.94 -5.03
N ASN A 141 -5.13 -11.56 -4.22
CA ASN A 141 -6.56 -11.33 -4.23
C ASN A 141 -6.92 -9.89 -3.85
N TYR A 142 -6.17 -9.29 -2.93
CA TYR A 142 -6.30 -7.88 -2.59
C TYR A 142 -5.99 -6.98 -3.79
N TRP A 143 -4.86 -7.17 -4.48
CA TRP A 143 -4.57 -6.38 -5.69
C TRP A 143 -5.64 -6.51 -6.75
N ILE A 144 -6.20 -7.71 -6.93
CA ILE A 144 -7.30 -7.95 -7.87
C ILE A 144 -8.57 -7.22 -7.44
N SER A 145 -8.88 -7.17 -6.15
CA SER A 145 -10.09 -6.50 -5.64
C SER A 145 -10.00 -4.98 -5.76
N ILE A 146 -8.80 -4.40 -5.68
CA ILE A 146 -8.57 -2.95 -5.82
C ILE A 146 -8.02 -2.54 -7.19
N LYS A 147 -8.05 -3.42 -8.20
CA LYS A 147 -7.41 -3.20 -9.51
C LYS A 147 -7.84 -1.92 -10.22
N ASP A 148 -9.03 -1.41 -9.92
CA ASP A 148 -9.54 -0.14 -10.47
C ASP A 148 -8.79 1.09 -9.94
N ALA A 149 -8.00 0.95 -8.87
CA ALA A 149 -7.03 1.97 -8.46
C ALA A 149 -5.69 1.86 -9.23
N LEU A 150 -5.42 0.75 -9.91
CA LEU A 150 -4.13 0.46 -10.53
C LEU A 150 -4.16 0.64 -12.06
N ILE A 151 -5.22 0.12 -12.68
CA ILE A 151 -5.42 0.14 -14.14
C ILE A 151 -5.55 1.58 -14.63
N GLY A 152 -4.76 1.93 -15.64
CA GLY A 152 -4.67 3.31 -16.17
C GLY A 152 -3.71 4.22 -15.40
N ARG A 153 -2.98 3.68 -14.41
CA ARG A 153 -1.95 4.39 -13.65
C ARG A 153 -0.59 3.69 -13.73
N GLU A 154 -0.37 2.90 -14.78
CA GLU A 154 0.86 2.15 -15.01
C GLU A 154 2.10 3.05 -15.19
N ASP A 155 1.91 4.33 -15.47
CA ASP A 155 2.93 5.36 -15.64
C ASP A 155 3.48 5.92 -14.31
N ARG A 156 2.76 5.74 -13.20
CA ARG A 156 3.05 6.36 -11.90
C ARG A 156 2.89 5.45 -10.68
N VAL A 157 2.29 4.28 -10.86
CA VAL A 157 2.08 3.29 -9.79
C VAL A 157 2.82 1.99 -10.11
N ILE A 158 3.59 1.54 -9.13
CA ILE A 158 4.33 0.28 -9.13
C ILE A 158 3.75 -0.61 -8.03
N VAL A 159 3.59 -1.90 -8.30
CA VAL A 159 2.94 -2.86 -7.39
C VAL A 159 3.97 -3.84 -6.86
N ASN A 160 4.33 -3.71 -5.58
CA ASN A 160 5.13 -4.70 -4.87
C ASN A 160 4.20 -5.75 -4.26
N ILE A 161 4.26 -6.98 -4.78
CA ILE A 161 3.17 -7.95 -4.63
C ILE A 161 2.87 -8.24 -3.15
N ALA A 162 3.91 -8.47 -2.35
CA ALA A 162 3.81 -8.72 -0.93
C ALA A 162 5.15 -8.40 -0.26
N ASN A 163 5.14 -7.66 0.85
CA ASN A 163 6.33 -7.46 1.66
C ASN A 163 6.88 -8.81 2.11
N GLU A 164 8.14 -9.07 1.79
CA GLU A 164 8.94 -10.11 2.47
C GLU A 164 8.28 -11.50 2.56
N TRP A 165 7.41 -11.83 1.61
CA TRP A 165 6.77 -13.15 1.60
C TRP A 165 7.82 -14.23 1.35
N PHE A 166 7.67 -15.33 2.10
CA PHE A 166 8.60 -16.44 2.23
C PHE A 166 9.79 -16.13 3.14
N GLY A 167 9.60 -16.30 4.46
CA GLY A 167 10.60 -16.01 5.49
C GLY A 167 11.72 -17.06 5.60
N SER A 168 11.48 -18.28 5.14
CA SER A 168 12.53 -19.29 5.04
C SER A 168 13.59 -18.92 4.00
N TRP A 169 14.85 -19.24 4.30
CA TRP A 169 15.97 -19.06 3.37
C TRP A 169 16.02 -20.21 2.36
N SER A 170 14.98 -20.30 1.54
CA SER A 170 14.78 -21.36 0.54
C SER A 170 14.17 -20.79 -0.74
N THR A 171 14.70 -21.22 -1.88
CA THR A 171 14.33 -20.68 -3.20
C THR A 171 13.12 -21.37 -3.85
N PRO A 172 12.99 -22.71 -3.87
CA PRO A 172 12.02 -23.37 -4.75
C PRO A 172 10.56 -22.96 -4.51
N ALA A 173 10.14 -22.85 -3.24
CA ALA A 173 8.77 -22.49 -2.90
C ALA A 173 8.50 -20.99 -3.07
N TRP A 174 9.47 -20.12 -2.76
CA TRP A 174 9.44 -18.70 -3.11
C TRP A 174 9.22 -18.51 -4.63
N ALA A 175 10.02 -19.18 -5.46
CA ALA A 175 9.92 -19.07 -6.91
C ALA A 175 8.56 -19.58 -7.42
N SER A 176 8.13 -20.77 -6.97
CA SER A 176 6.85 -21.36 -7.38
C SER A 176 5.64 -20.49 -7.00
N GLY A 177 5.70 -19.81 -5.85
CA GLY A 177 4.65 -18.88 -5.43
C GLY A 177 4.52 -17.70 -6.39
N TYR A 178 5.63 -17.02 -6.69
CA TYR A 178 5.61 -15.89 -7.62
C TYR A 178 5.31 -16.29 -9.07
N GLN A 179 5.74 -17.47 -9.51
CA GLN A 179 5.36 -18.03 -10.80
C GLN A 179 3.85 -18.30 -10.94
N SER A 180 3.13 -18.37 -9.82
CA SER A 180 1.67 -18.47 -9.80
C SER A 180 1.00 -17.09 -9.62
N ALA A 181 1.54 -16.25 -8.74
CA ALA A 181 1.01 -14.93 -8.40
C ALA A 181 1.05 -13.96 -9.60
N ILE A 182 2.16 -13.92 -10.33
CA ILE A 182 2.36 -12.98 -11.44
C ILE A 182 1.33 -13.22 -12.56
N PRO A 183 1.17 -14.44 -13.12
CA PRO A 183 0.13 -14.70 -14.11
C PRO A 183 -1.28 -14.37 -13.63
N ALA A 184 -1.59 -14.59 -12.35
CA ALA A 184 -2.91 -14.26 -11.79
C ALA A 184 -3.19 -12.75 -11.82
N LEU A 185 -2.21 -11.93 -11.42
CA LEU A 185 -2.30 -10.46 -11.51
C LEU A 185 -2.44 -9.99 -12.96
N ARG A 186 -1.66 -10.58 -13.89
CA ARG A 186 -1.76 -10.26 -15.32
C ARG A 186 -3.13 -10.65 -15.90
N ALA A 187 -3.65 -11.81 -15.53
CA ALA A 187 -4.98 -12.27 -15.97
C ALA A 187 -6.11 -11.37 -15.47
N ALA A 188 -5.93 -10.69 -14.33
CA ALA A 188 -6.88 -9.71 -13.81
C ALA A 188 -6.82 -8.34 -14.52
N GLY A 189 -5.85 -8.12 -15.40
CA GLY A 189 -5.67 -6.89 -16.16
C GLY A 189 -4.64 -5.92 -15.57
N ILE A 190 -3.93 -6.29 -14.50
CA ILE A 190 -2.93 -5.42 -13.86
C ILE A 190 -1.64 -5.44 -14.69
N LYS A 191 -1.34 -4.31 -15.34
CA LYS A 191 -0.18 -4.15 -16.24
C LYS A 191 0.96 -3.33 -15.65
N ASN A 192 0.78 -2.76 -14.46
CA ASN A 192 1.81 -2.06 -13.70
C ASN A 192 3.09 -2.90 -13.61
N THR A 193 4.25 -2.26 -13.54
CA THR A 193 5.47 -2.96 -13.17
C THR A 193 5.27 -3.63 -11.80
N LEU A 194 5.60 -4.92 -11.73
CA LEU A 194 5.51 -5.69 -10.49
C LEU A 194 6.87 -5.72 -9.80
N VAL A 195 6.88 -5.70 -8.46
CA VAL A 195 8.09 -5.88 -7.64
C VAL A 195 7.94 -7.14 -6.81
N VAL A 196 8.96 -7.98 -6.87
CA VAL A 196 9.08 -9.23 -6.11
C VAL A 196 10.23 -9.10 -5.11
N ASP A 197 9.90 -9.17 -3.83
CA ASP A 197 10.90 -9.17 -2.75
C ASP A 197 11.64 -10.52 -2.71
N ALA A 198 12.92 -10.48 -2.37
CA ALA A 198 13.69 -11.68 -2.08
C ALA A 198 13.06 -12.48 -0.92
N ALA A 199 13.26 -13.79 -0.92
CA ALA A 199 12.96 -14.64 0.23
C ALA A 199 13.78 -14.22 1.47
N GLY A 200 13.53 -14.88 2.60
CA GLY A 200 14.30 -14.70 3.82
C GLY A 200 14.11 -13.32 4.44
N TRP A 201 12.86 -12.84 4.51
CA TRP A 201 12.53 -11.50 5.00
C TRP A 201 13.21 -10.42 4.14
N GLY A 202 13.26 -10.62 2.81
CA GLY A 202 13.98 -9.74 1.89
C GLY A 202 15.52 -9.82 1.98
N GLN A 203 16.09 -10.54 2.96
CA GLN A 203 17.53 -10.60 3.22
C GLN A 203 18.25 -11.82 2.61
N TYR A 204 17.54 -12.70 1.88
CA TYR A 204 18.13 -13.84 1.15
C TYR A 204 18.10 -13.63 -0.38
N PRO A 205 18.94 -12.74 -0.94
CA PRO A 205 18.93 -12.40 -2.36
C PRO A 205 19.43 -13.54 -3.28
N SER A 206 20.01 -14.60 -2.72
CA SER A 206 20.30 -15.84 -3.45
C SER A 206 19.07 -16.44 -4.11
N SER A 207 17.87 -16.22 -3.56
CA SER A 207 16.59 -16.58 -4.21
C SER A 207 16.46 -15.92 -5.60
N ILE A 208 16.82 -14.64 -5.71
CA ILE A 208 16.85 -13.89 -6.97
C ILE A 208 17.96 -14.42 -7.90
N PHE A 209 19.18 -14.61 -7.39
CA PHE A 209 20.32 -15.04 -8.24
C PHE A 209 20.05 -16.38 -8.93
N THR A 210 19.37 -17.29 -8.22
CA THR A 210 19.18 -18.67 -8.63
C THR A 210 17.88 -18.91 -9.39
N SER A 211 16.81 -18.18 -9.08
CA SER A 211 15.49 -18.40 -9.69
C SER A 211 14.78 -17.14 -10.18
N GLY A 212 15.40 -15.96 -10.06
CA GLY A 212 14.84 -14.70 -10.53
C GLY A 212 14.50 -14.74 -12.03
N ASN A 213 15.34 -15.34 -12.88
CA ASN A 213 15.00 -15.50 -14.30
C ASN A 213 13.76 -16.39 -14.52
N ALA A 214 13.56 -17.43 -13.72
CA ALA A 214 12.38 -18.29 -13.83
C ALA A 214 11.10 -17.57 -13.38
N VAL A 215 11.20 -16.71 -12.36
CA VAL A 215 10.11 -15.84 -11.90
C VAL A 215 9.81 -14.76 -12.94
N PHE A 216 10.83 -14.05 -13.45
CA PHE A 216 10.68 -13.03 -14.48
C PHE A 216 10.03 -13.59 -15.75
N ASN A 217 10.47 -14.76 -16.22
CA ASN A 217 9.93 -15.41 -17.42
C ASN A 217 8.49 -15.92 -17.23
N SER A 218 7.97 -15.96 -16.00
CA SER A 218 6.54 -16.24 -15.75
C SER A 218 5.64 -15.04 -15.98
N ASP A 219 6.22 -13.83 -16.08
CA ASP A 219 5.49 -12.62 -16.44
C ASP A 219 5.30 -12.54 -17.96
N PRO A 220 4.07 -12.73 -18.49
CA PRO A 220 3.83 -12.61 -19.93
C PRO A 220 4.08 -11.19 -20.47
N LEU A 221 4.18 -10.17 -19.59
CA LEU A 221 4.51 -8.80 -19.98
C LEU A 221 6.01 -8.49 -19.86
N ALA A 222 6.81 -9.41 -19.30
CA ALA A 222 8.23 -9.19 -19.01
C ALA A 222 8.48 -7.86 -18.27
N ASN A 223 7.59 -7.50 -17.33
CA ASN A 223 7.57 -6.21 -16.64
C ASN A 223 7.54 -6.41 -15.11
N THR A 224 8.48 -7.22 -14.63
CA THR A 224 8.73 -7.50 -13.21
C THR A 224 10.16 -7.11 -12.85
N ILE A 225 10.34 -6.48 -11.69
CA ILE A 225 11.65 -6.16 -11.09
C ILE A 225 11.77 -6.85 -9.73
N PHE A 226 12.98 -6.93 -9.19
CA PHE A 226 13.25 -7.55 -7.90
C PHE A 226 13.62 -6.53 -6.82
N SER A 227 13.37 -6.86 -5.55
CA SER A 227 13.74 -6.06 -4.38
C SER A 227 14.57 -6.87 -3.40
N ILE A 228 15.62 -6.25 -2.85
CA ILE A 228 16.40 -6.76 -1.72
C ILE A 228 16.16 -5.81 -0.54
N HIS A 229 15.92 -6.35 0.65
CA HIS A 229 15.86 -5.55 1.88
C HIS A 229 17.21 -5.68 2.57
N MET A 230 17.98 -4.58 2.59
CA MET A 230 19.34 -4.55 3.09
C MET A 230 19.40 -4.13 4.54
N TYR A 231 19.34 -5.11 5.44
CA TYR A 231 19.67 -4.95 6.86
C TYR A 231 21.00 -5.67 7.16
N GLU A 232 21.15 -6.27 8.35
CA GLU A 232 22.44 -6.77 8.81
C GLU A 232 22.99 -7.94 7.97
N TYR A 233 22.10 -8.80 7.43
CA TYR A 233 22.53 -10.01 6.73
C TYR A 233 22.88 -9.75 5.26
N SER A 234 22.09 -8.91 4.60
CA SER A 234 22.21 -8.60 3.17
C SER A 234 22.95 -7.28 2.89
N GLY A 235 23.16 -6.45 3.92
CA GLY A 235 23.76 -5.12 3.83
C GLY A 235 24.84 -4.79 4.88
N GLY A 236 25.25 -5.74 5.72
CA GLY A 236 26.16 -5.48 6.85
C GLY A 236 27.61 -5.09 6.51
N SER A 237 27.99 -4.99 5.23
CA SER A 237 29.29 -4.45 4.81
C SER A 237 29.28 -4.03 3.34
N ALA A 238 30.16 -3.11 2.95
CA ALA A 238 30.36 -2.72 1.55
C ALA A 238 30.61 -3.91 0.60
N ALA A 239 31.33 -4.94 1.05
CA ALA A 239 31.58 -6.13 0.24
C ALA A 239 30.28 -6.93 0.01
N THR A 240 29.48 -7.11 1.05
CA THR A 240 28.16 -7.77 0.99
C THR A 240 27.21 -7.00 0.07
N VAL A 241 27.10 -5.68 0.26
CA VAL A 241 26.26 -4.78 -0.56
C VAL A 241 26.60 -4.91 -2.05
N LYS A 242 27.90 -4.78 -2.38
CA LYS A 242 28.38 -4.85 -3.77
C LYS A 242 28.09 -6.21 -4.39
N SER A 243 28.45 -7.28 -3.68
CA SER A 243 28.23 -8.65 -4.12
C SER A 243 26.75 -8.93 -4.39
N ASN A 244 25.86 -8.47 -3.51
CA ASN A 244 24.42 -8.72 -3.66
C ASN A 244 23.82 -7.93 -4.84
N ILE A 245 24.18 -6.65 -4.99
CA ILE A 245 23.75 -5.83 -6.13
C ILE A 245 24.26 -6.40 -7.45
N ASP A 246 25.55 -6.72 -7.54
CA ASP A 246 26.14 -7.26 -8.78
C ASP A 246 25.54 -8.61 -9.16
N SER A 247 25.35 -9.51 -8.17
CA SER A 247 24.78 -10.83 -8.42
C SER A 247 23.31 -10.75 -8.85
N ALA A 248 22.53 -9.82 -8.29
CA ALA A 248 21.17 -9.58 -8.73
C ALA A 248 21.11 -9.01 -10.15
N LEU A 249 21.92 -7.98 -10.45
CA LEU A 249 21.96 -7.38 -11.80
C LEU A 249 22.46 -8.37 -12.86
N ALA A 250 23.32 -9.33 -12.48
CA ALA A 250 23.86 -10.34 -13.39
C ALA A 250 22.80 -11.27 -13.99
N ILE A 251 21.60 -11.36 -13.40
CA ILE A 251 20.50 -12.13 -14.01
C ILE A 251 19.93 -11.43 -15.25
N GLY A 252 20.21 -10.13 -15.45
CA GLY A 252 19.77 -9.34 -16.60
C GLY A 252 18.45 -8.58 -16.40
N VAL A 253 17.91 -8.57 -15.19
CA VAL A 253 16.63 -7.94 -14.80
C VAL A 253 16.90 -6.84 -13.75
N PRO A 254 16.11 -5.77 -13.65
CA PRO A 254 16.34 -4.71 -12.68
C PRO A 254 16.15 -5.19 -11.24
N VAL A 255 16.96 -4.64 -10.34
CA VAL A 255 16.83 -4.81 -8.89
C VAL A 255 16.80 -3.44 -8.21
N ILE A 256 16.06 -3.34 -7.12
CA ILE A 256 16.07 -2.21 -6.18
C ILE A 256 16.44 -2.68 -4.77
N ILE A 257 16.84 -1.73 -3.94
CA ILE A 257 16.92 -1.92 -2.49
C ILE A 257 15.62 -1.36 -1.88
N GLY A 258 14.59 -2.20 -1.76
CA GLY A 258 13.23 -1.77 -1.37
C GLY A 258 13.11 -1.34 0.09
N GLU A 259 14.03 -1.80 0.92
CA GLU A 259 14.23 -1.35 2.29
C GLU A 259 15.71 -1.39 2.65
N PHE A 260 16.14 -0.46 3.50
CA PHE A 260 17.42 -0.56 4.21
C PHE A 260 17.42 0.35 5.43
N GLY A 261 18.24 -0.01 6.42
CA GLY A 261 18.54 0.80 7.60
C GLY A 261 20.01 1.21 7.67
N TRP A 262 20.42 1.77 8.80
CA TRP A 262 21.83 2.03 9.16
C TRP A 262 22.35 1.09 10.26
N LYS A 263 21.44 0.37 10.91
CA LYS A 263 21.70 -0.74 11.84
C LYS A 263 20.44 -1.59 11.94
N HIS A 264 20.55 -2.81 12.43
CA HIS A 264 19.42 -3.67 12.74
C HIS A 264 19.74 -4.57 13.96
N SER A 265 18.77 -5.38 14.39
CA SER A 265 18.84 -6.20 15.61
C SER A 265 20.11 -7.08 15.70
N GLY A 266 20.62 -7.56 14.57
CA GLY A 266 21.83 -8.38 14.49
C GLY A 266 23.14 -7.63 14.20
N GLY A 267 23.14 -6.32 13.94
CA GLY A 267 24.38 -5.58 13.70
C GLY A 267 24.29 -4.30 12.86
N ASP A 268 25.46 -3.84 12.43
CA ASP A 268 25.65 -2.67 11.57
C ASP A 268 25.09 -2.93 10.16
N VAL A 269 24.70 -1.85 9.46
CA VAL A 269 24.29 -1.89 8.05
C VAL A 269 25.03 -0.79 7.32
N ASP A 270 25.72 -1.13 6.22
CA ASP A 270 26.56 -0.18 5.47
C ASP A 270 25.70 0.65 4.49
N GLU A 271 24.89 1.54 5.06
CA GLU A 271 24.01 2.47 4.36
C GLU A 271 24.78 3.38 3.40
N ALA A 272 26.00 3.76 3.76
CA ALA A 272 26.90 4.54 2.90
C ALA A 272 27.28 3.77 1.62
N ALA A 273 27.62 2.48 1.74
CA ALA A 273 27.88 1.62 0.58
C ALA A 273 26.62 1.37 -0.24
N ILE A 274 25.46 1.17 0.41
CA ILE A 274 24.17 0.99 -0.28
C ILE A 274 23.89 2.20 -1.17
N MET A 275 23.88 3.41 -0.61
CA MET A 275 23.52 4.62 -1.35
C MET A 275 24.55 4.95 -2.45
N SER A 276 25.85 4.81 -2.17
CA SER A 276 26.91 5.11 -3.13
C SER A 276 26.99 4.10 -4.28
N TYR A 277 26.90 2.80 -3.99
CA TYR A 277 26.99 1.77 -5.02
C TYR A 277 25.69 1.68 -5.83
N SER A 278 24.53 1.91 -5.21
CA SER A 278 23.28 2.06 -5.95
C SER A 278 23.30 3.27 -6.90
N GLN A 279 23.99 4.36 -6.53
CA GLN A 279 24.25 5.46 -7.46
C GLN A 279 25.16 5.04 -8.63
N GLU A 280 26.26 4.35 -8.34
CA GLU A 280 27.22 3.87 -9.35
C GLU A 280 26.56 2.93 -10.37
N LYS A 281 25.69 2.02 -9.89
CA LYS A 281 25.06 0.98 -10.70
C LYS A 281 23.70 1.39 -11.30
N GLY A 282 23.16 2.54 -10.91
CA GLY A 282 21.82 2.97 -11.31
C GLY A 282 20.69 2.14 -10.69
N VAL A 283 20.92 1.58 -9.50
CA VAL A 283 19.95 0.81 -8.71
C VAL A 283 19.10 1.74 -7.86
N GLY A 284 17.79 1.51 -7.81
CA GLY A 284 16.88 2.26 -6.95
C GLY A 284 17.03 1.88 -5.47
N TRP A 285 16.72 2.79 -4.55
CA TRP A 285 16.64 2.49 -3.12
C TRP A 285 15.50 3.25 -2.43
N LEU A 286 14.96 2.66 -1.36
CA LEU A 286 13.91 3.21 -0.52
C LEU A 286 14.26 2.96 0.95
N ALA A 287 14.56 4.03 1.71
CA ALA A 287 15.00 3.91 3.09
C ALA A 287 13.84 3.52 4.03
N TRP A 288 14.11 2.67 5.03
CA TRP A 288 13.14 2.34 6.08
C TRP A 288 13.42 3.17 7.35
N SER A 289 12.45 3.89 7.91
CA SER A 289 11.20 4.35 7.29
C SER A 289 10.90 5.79 7.74
N TRP A 290 9.86 6.42 7.19
CA TRP A 290 9.57 7.84 7.45
C TRP A 290 9.46 8.13 8.95
N TYR A 291 8.57 7.42 9.67
CA TYR A 291 8.46 7.46 11.12
C TYR A 291 7.52 6.34 11.60
N GLY A 292 7.45 6.16 12.92
CA GLY A 292 6.44 5.33 13.57
C GLY A 292 6.88 3.89 13.78
N ASN A 293 8.18 3.61 13.72
CA ASN A 293 8.71 2.34 14.16
C ASN A 293 8.46 2.14 15.67
N GLY A 294 8.28 0.89 16.07
CA GLY A 294 8.17 0.48 17.48
C GLY A 294 8.89 -0.84 17.70
N GLY A 295 8.85 -1.37 18.92
CA GLY A 295 9.42 -2.69 19.22
C GLY A 295 10.94 -2.72 19.31
N GLY A 296 11.58 -1.57 19.58
CA GLY A 296 13.04 -1.48 19.75
C GLY A 296 13.81 -1.11 18.49
N VAL A 297 13.13 -0.83 17.38
CA VAL A 297 13.74 -0.36 16.12
C VAL A 297 13.39 1.10 15.79
N GLU A 298 12.99 1.89 16.80
CA GLU A 298 12.64 3.32 16.68
C GLU A 298 13.79 4.16 16.09
N TYR A 299 15.03 3.67 16.19
CA TYR A 299 16.21 4.28 15.58
C TYR A 299 16.18 4.30 14.04
N LEU A 300 15.25 3.60 13.40
CA LEU A 300 15.01 3.63 11.96
C LEU A 300 14.03 4.74 11.54
N ASP A 301 13.46 5.50 12.48
CA ASP A 301 12.63 6.66 12.15
C ASP A 301 13.49 7.75 11.50
N MET A 302 13.18 8.11 10.25
CA MET A 302 13.82 9.20 9.54
C MET A 302 13.34 10.57 10.01
N ALA A 303 12.12 10.67 10.53
CA ALA A 303 11.50 11.89 11.02
C ALA A 303 10.84 11.65 12.39
N SER A 304 10.77 12.68 13.22
CA SER A 304 10.18 12.61 14.56
C SER A 304 8.64 12.58 14.59
N GLY A 305 7.99 12.33 13.44
CA GLY A 305 6.55 12.43 13.23
C GLY A 305 6.22 12.68 11.75
N PRO A 306 4.93 12.73 11.36
CA PRO A 306 4.54 12.77 9.95
C PRO A 306 5.00 14.03 9.22
N ALA A 307 5.04 15.18 9.90
CA ALA A 307 5.70 16.40 9.43
C ALA A 307 6.83 16.84 10.39
N GLY A 308 7.49 15.87 11.02
CA GLY A 308 8.52 16.07 12.03
C GLY A 308 9.87 16.52 11.46
N SER A 309 10.79 16.86 12.35
CA SER A 309 12.18 17.13 11.95
C SER A 309 12.92 15.83 11.65
N LEU A 310 13.87 15.87 10.71
CA LEU A 310 14.68 14.69 10.40
C LEU A 310 15.55 14.28 11.60
N SER A 311 15.57 12.99 11.90
CA SER A 311 16.56 12.35 12.77
C SER A 311 17.95 12.38 12.12
N ASP A 312 18.97 11.90 12.81
CA ASP A 312 20.31 11.79 12.21
C ASP A 312 20.32 10.76 11.07
N TRP A 313 19.57 9.66 11.20
CA TRP A 313 19.32 8.72 10.13
C TRP A 313 18.65 9.40 8.92
N GLY A 314 17.56 10.15 9.16
CA GLY A 314 16.88 10.89 8.10
C GLY A 314 17.78 11.92 7.42
N LYS A 315 18.66 12.60 8.16
CA LYS A 315 19.64 13.54 7.59
C LYS A 315 20.65 12.83 6.70
N SER A 316 21.12 11.64 7.06
CA SER A 316 22.02 10.84 6.21
C SER A 316 21.34 10.47 4.89
N VAL A 317 20.10 9.99 4.93
CA VAL A 317 19.33 9.61 3.73
C VAL A 317 18.99 10.82 2.85
N VAL A 318 18.63 11.96 3.45
CA VAL A 318 18.13 13.11 2.70
C VAL A 318 19.25 14.04 2.24
N ASN A 319 20.16 14.39 3.15
CA ASN A 319 21.18 15.41 2.94
C ASN A 319 22.58 14.84 2.69
N GLY A 320 22.77 13.52 2.79
CA GLY A 320 24.03 12.85 2.49
C GLY A 320 24.44 13.00 1.01
N PRO A 321 25.72 12.71 0.67
CA PRO A 321 26.26 12.93 -0.68
C PRO A 321 25.56 12.12 -1.77
N TYR A 322 24.94 11.00 -1.40
CA TYR A 322 24.16 10.14 -2.29
C TYR A 322 22.67 10.12 -1.91
N GLY A 323 22.23 11.08 -1.10
CA GLY A 323 20.87 11.19 -0.58
C GLY A 323 19.85 11.68 -1.60
N THR A 324 18.59 11.78 -1.17
CA THR A 324 17.49 12.22 -2.05
C THR A 324 17.74 13.59 -2.65
N LYS A 325 18.20 14.59 -1.88
CA LYS A 325 18.47 15.93 -2.42
C LYS A 325 19.61 15.97 -3.44
N ALA A 326 20.55 15.03 -3.34
CA ALA A 326 21.73 14.99 -4.20
C ALA A 326 21.48 14.20 -5.50
N THR A 327 20.64 13.16 -5.46
CA THR A 327 20.59 12.16 -6.54
C THR A 327 19.19 11.87 -7.09
N SER A 328 18.14 12.31 -6.41
CA SER A 328 16.76 12.06 -6.84
C SER A 328 16.39 12.88 -8.08
N VAL A 329 15.75 12.20 -9.03
CA VAL A 329 15.17 12.82 -10.23
C VAL A 329 13.73 12.35 -10.34
N LEU A 330 12.78 13.28 -10.39
CA LEU A 330 11.36 12.96 -10.48
C LEU A 330 11.06 12.12 -11.73
N ASN A 331 10.02 11.29 -11.64
CA ASN A 331 9.45 10.61 -12.81
C ASN A 331 9.10 11.65 -13.88
N THR A 332 9.58 11.42 -15.10
CA THR A 332 9.55 12.47 -16.13
C THR A 332 8.13 12.79 -16.62
N ILE A 333 7.15 11.96 -16.30
CA ILE A 333 5.72 12.30 -16.51
C ILE A 333 5.32 13.60 -15.81
N TYR A 334 5.97 13.92 -14.67
CA TYR A 334 5.65 15.11 -13.86
C TYR A 334 6.42 16.37 -14.29
N THR A 335 7.41 16.21 -15.17
CA THR A 335 8.30 17.29 -15.64
C THR A 335 8.20 17.52 -17.13
N THR A 336 7.63 16.60 -17.89
CA THR A 336 7.43 16.72 -19.35
C THR A 336 6.22 17.62 -19.63
N PRO A 337 6.40 18.80 -20.26
CA PRO A 337 5.29 19.69 -20.57
C PRO A 337 4.26 19.02 -21.48
N GLY A 338 2.99 19.10 -21.10
CA GLY A 338 1.89 18.53 -21.89
C GLY A 338 1.81 17.01 -21.88
N TYR A 339 2.51 16.32 -20.98
CA TYR A 339 2.30 14.89 -20.77
C TYR A 339 0.83 14.64 -20.39
N VAL A 340 0.17 13.77 -21.16
CA VAL A 340 -1.19 13.29 -20.87
C VAL A 340 -1.08 11.80 -20.57
N PRO A 341 -1.56 11.33 -19.40
CA PRO A 341 -1.57 9.91 -19.08
C PRO A 341 -2.35 9.18 -20.16
N VAL A 342 -1.79 8.13 -20.75
CA VAL A 342 -2.48 7.42 -21.82
C VAL A 342 -3.45 6.42 -21.20
N PRO A 343 -4.78 6.57 -21.34
CA PRO A 343 -5.71 5.57 -20.82
C PRO A 343 -5.49 4.27 -21.59
N ASP A 344 -5.44 3.16 -20.88
CA ASP A 344 -5.24 1.84 -21.48
C ASP A 344 -6.56 1.18 -21.95
N ASN A 345 -7.67 1.91 -21.86
CA ASN A 345 -9.02 1.34 -21.92
C ASN A 345 -9.53 0.98 -23.33
N GLY A 346 -8.67 0.94 -24.36
CA GLY A 346 -9.10 0.57 -25.73
C GLY A 346 -10.27 1.40 -26.31
N THR A 347 -10.68 2.48 -25.65
CA THR A 347 -11.79 3.34 -26.04
C THR A 347 -11.30 4.78 -26.01
N THR A 348 -11.25 5.36 -27.21
CA THR A 348 -10.97 6.77 -27.42
C THR A 348 -11.95 7.61 -26.59
N PRO A 349 -11.50 8.55 -25.75
CA PRO A 349 -12.42 9.54 -25.21
C PRO A 349 -12.98 10.34 -26.39
N THR A 350 -14.28 10.23 -26.60
CA THR A 350 -15.02 11.11 -27.52
C THR A 350 -14.73 12.55 -27.11
N PRO A 351 -14.23 13.43 -28.01
CA PRO A 351 -13.97 14.81 -27.66
C PRO A 351 -15.29 15.49 -27.29
N THR A 352 -15.42 15.90 -26.03
CA THR A 352 -16.42 16.88 -25.63
C THR A 352 -16.16 18.15 -26.45
N PRO A 353 -17.16 18.69 -27.17
CA PRO A 353 -16.93 19.81 -28.07
C PRO A 353 -16.42 21.04 -27.30
N SER A 354 -15.27 21.53 -27.77
CA SER A 354 -14.66 22.80 -27.39
C SER A 354 -15.63 23.94 -27.74
N SER A 355 -16.07 24.70 -26.74
CA SER A 355 -16.86 25.92 -26.95
C SER A 355 -15.98 26.95 -27.65
N THR A 356 -16.37 27.29 -28.87
CA THR A 356 -15.76 28.32 -29.71
C THR A 356 -15.81 29.69 -29.04
N ALA A 357 -14.66 30.38 -28.99
CA ALA A 357 -14.58 31.77 -28.55
C ALA A 357 -15.37 32.69 -29.51
N THR A 358 -16.13 33.65 -28.97
CA THR A 358 -16.62 34.79 -29.75
C THR A 358 -16.63 36.07 -28.91
N ALA A 359 -15.90 37.05 -29.46
CA ALA A 359 -15.93 38.52 -29.33
C ALA A 359 -16.10 39.21 -27.95
N THR A 360 -15.04 39.96 -27.62
CA THR A 360 -14.99 41.14 -26.74
C THR A 360 -16.11 42.15 -27.05
N PRO A 361 -16.70 42.78 -26.01
CA PRO A 361 -16.70 44.24 -25.97
C PRO A 361 -16.34 44.85 -24.60
N THR A 362 -15.39 45.78 -24.68
CA THR A 362 -15.26 47.11 -24.04
C THR A 362 -15.83 47.42 -22.64
N ALA A 363 -14.89 47.89 -21.80
CA ALA A 363 -14.91 48.87 -20.69
C ALA A 363 -16.02 48.85 -19.61
N THR A 364 -15.52 48.52 -18.41
CA THR A 364 -15.92 48.84 -17.02
C THR A 364 -16.87 50.02 -16.80
N PRO A 365 -17.85 49.84 -15.88
CA PRO A 365 -18.00 50.77 -14.77
C PRO A 365 -17.84 50.10 -13.39
N THR A 366 -17.37 50.93 -12.47
CA THR A 366 -16.94 50.75 -11.07
C THR A 366 -17.87 49.88 -10.20
N PRO A 367 -17.34 48.98 -9.35
CA PRO A 367 -18.15 48.17 -8.43
C PRO A 367 -18.75 49.01 -7.31
N THR A 368 -20.07 48.87 -7.13
CA THR A 368 -20.79 49.26 -5.90
C THR A 368 -20.70 48.10 -4.91
N ALA A 369 -20.48 48.40 -3.63
CA ALA A 369 -20.32 47.39 -2.58
C ALA A 369 -21.58 46.53 -2.39
N THR A 370 -21.45 45.22 -2.58
CA THR A 370 -22.48 44.21 -2.28
C THR A 370 -22.16 43.54 -0.94
N PRO A 371 -23.15 43.33 -0.05
CA PRO A 371 -22.92 42.87 1.32
C PRO A 371 -22.33 41.45 1.42
N THR A 372 -21.45 41.29 2.40
CA THR A 372 -20.80 40.04 2.80
C THR A 372 -21.84 38.94 3.13
N PRO A 373 -21.77 37.75 2.52
CA PRO A 373 -22.60 36.62 2.94
C PRO A 373 -22.16 36.12 4.32
N THR A 374 -23.14 35.93 5.20
CA THR A 374 -23.00 35.27 6.50
C THR A 374 -22.49 33.85 6.32
N ALA A 375 -21.51 33.45 7.12
CA ALA A 375 -20.93 32.11 7.11
C ALA A 375 -22.01 31.05 7.37
N THR A 376 -22.23 30.17 6.40
CA THR A 376 -22.94 28.90 6.61
C THR A 376 -22.00 27.99 7.39
N VAL A 377 -22.40 27.63 8.61
CA VAL A 377 -21.75 26.58 9.40
C VAL A 377 -21.85 25.25 8.66
N THR A 378 -20.71 24.76 8.17
CA THR A 378 -20.57 23.37 7.72
C THR A 378 -20.77 22.46 8.93
N PRO A 379 -21.64 21.44 8.87
CA PRO A 379 -21.80 20.49 9.97
C PRO A 379 -20.46 19.80 10.24
N SER A 380 -20.03 19.86 11.50
CA SER A 380 -18.90 19.11 12.04
C SER A 380 -19.12 17.64 11.74
N ALA A 381 -18.13 16.98 11.12
CA ALA A 381 -18.12 15.52 11.05
C ALA A 381 -18.24 14.97 12.48
N THR A 382 -19.23 14.11 12.70
CA THR A 382 -19.33 13.32 13.92
C THR A 382 -18.06 12.47 14.01
N PRO A 383 -17.25 12.59 15.07
CA PRO A 383 -16.01 11.82 15.17
C PRO A 383 -16.33 10.34 15.23
N THR A 384 -15.87 9.56 14.24
CA THR A 384 -15.83 8.11 14.32
C THR A 384 -14.97 7.75 15.52
N ALA A 385 -15.57 7.15 16.55
CA ALA A 385 -14.86 6.79 17.77
C ALA A 385 -13.66 5.89 17.43
N ALA A 386 -12.46 6.29 17.86
CA ALA A 386 -11.29 5.42 17.84
C ALA A 386 -11.62 4.15 18.65
N PRO A 387 -11.29 2.93 18.16
CA PRO A 387 -11.62 1.72 18.87
C PRO A 387 -10.96 1.73 20.26
N GLY A 388 -11.78 1.56 21.29
CA GLY A 388 -11.30 1.38 22.67
C GLY A 388 -10.60 0.04 22.85
N ALA A 389 -10.37 -0.33 24.11
CA ALA A 389 -9.78 -1.62 24.51
C ALA A 389 -10.48 -2.84 23.85
N LEU A 390 -11.78 -2.73 23.57
CA LEU A 390 -12.55 -3.67 22.78
C LEU A 390 -13.17 -2.94 21.58
N ALA A 391 -13.04 -3.52 20.40
CA ALA A 391 -13.66 -3.02 19.17
C ALA A 391 -14.76 -3.97 18.72
N LEU A 392 -15.93 -3.43 18.37
CA LEU A 392 -17.04 -4.17 17.77
C LEU A 392 -17.17 -3.78 16.30
N TYR A 393 -17.09 -4.76 15.43
CA TYR A 393 -17.30 -4.63 14.00
C TYR A 393 -18.65 -5.20 13.61
N TYR A 394 -19.30 -4.53 12.66
CA TYR A 394 -20.59 -4.89 12.09
C TYR A 394 -20.47 -5.01 10.57
N ARG A 395 -21.22 -5.95 9.99
CA ARG A 395 -21.59 -5.93 8.57
C ARG A 395 -23.05 -6.35 8.37
N ALA A 396 -23.69 -5.77 7.38
CA ALA A 396 -24.95 -6.21 6.81
C ALA A 396 -24.68 -7.34 5.81
N GLU A 397 -25.03 -8.58 6.14
CA GLU A 397 -24.89 -9.71 5.21
C GLU A 397 -25.98 -9.68 4.13
N ASP A 398 -27.19 -9.27 4.53
CA ASP A 398 -28.28 -8.95 3.61
C ASP A 398 -28.51 -7.44 3.65
N THR A 399 -28.77 -6.87 2.48
CA THR A 399 -29.07 -5.44 2.31
C THR A 399 -30.47 -5.22 1.74
N ASN A 400 -31.25 -6.30 1.57
CA ASN A 400 -32.62 -6.24 1.15
C ASN A 400 -33.52 -5.78 2.30
N VAL A 401 -33.74 -4.47 2.36
CA VAL A 401 -34.44 -3.78 3.44
C VAL A 401 -35.92 -4.14 3.62
N ASN A 402 -36.51 -5.00 2.77
CA ASN A 402 -37.91 -5.39 2.84
C ASN A 402 -38.11 -6.91 2.80
N ASP A 403 -37.20 -7.67 3.40
CA ASP A 403 -37.25 -9.13 3.45
C ASP A 403 -37.77 -9.65 4.80
N ASN A 404 -37.77 -10.96 5.02
CA ASN A 404 -38.24 -11.56 6.27
C ASN A 404 -37.12 -11.90 7.27
N GLN A 405 -35.90 -11.42 7.05
CA GLN A 405 -34.71 -11.77 7.80
C GLN A 405 -33.71 -10.61 7.93
N ILE A 406 -33.52 -10.08 9.14
CA ILE A 406 -32.40 -9.16 9.40
C ILE A 406 -31.14 -10.01 9.64
N LYS A 407 -30.05 -9.76 8.90
CA LYS A 407 -28.80 -10.54 9.01
C LYS A 407 -27.58 -9.68 9.39
N PRO A 408 -27.52 -9.17 10.63
CA PRO A 408 -26.37 -8.44 11.10
C PRO A 408 -25.27 -9.42 11.54
N HIS A 409 -24.06 -9.26 11.02
CA HIS A 409 -22.93 -10.09 11.43
C HIS A 409 -21.97 -9.26 12.29
N PHE A 410 -21.35 -9.92 13.27
CA PHE A 410 -20.46 -9.25 14.24
C PHE A 410 -19.10 -9.91 14.36
N ASN A 411 -18.11 -9.11 14.75
CA ASN A 411 -16.80 -9.57 15.20
C ASN A 411 -16.28 -8.62 16.29
N ILE A 412 -15.76 -9.16 17.39
CA ILE A 412 -15.15 -8.37 18.47
C ILE A 412 -13.65 -8.61 18.47
N THR A 413 -12.86 -7.54 18.51
CA THR A 413 -11.40 -7.59 18.69
C THR A 413 -11.01 -7.06 20.07
N ASN A 414 -10.06 -7.72 20.72
CA ASN A 414 -9.43 -7.23 21.94
C ASN A 414 -8.13 -6.49 21.63
N ASN A 415 -8.18 -5.16 21.66
CA ASN A 415 -7.04 -4.28 21.43
C ASN A 415 -6.29 -3.94 22.73
N SER A 416 -6.72 -4.47 23.87
CA SER A 416 -6.05 -4.26 25.15
C SER A 416 -4.87 -5.21 25.33
N SER A 417 -4.07 -4.97 26.37
CA SER A 417 -2.95 -5.85 26.74
C SER A 417 -3.36 -7.02 27.66
N SER A 418 -4.65 -7.17 28.00
CA SER A 418 -5.15 -8.17 28.94
C SER A 418 -6.25 -9.01 28.32
N ALA A 419 -6.32 -10.28 28.70
CA ALA A 419 -7.41 -11.15 28.25
C ALA A 419 -8.76 -10.67 28.80
N VAL A 420 -9.80 -10.74 27.97
CA VAL A 420 -11.18 -10.37 28.33
C VAL A 420 -12.04 -11.64 28.28
N SER A 421 -12.73 -11.96 29.38
CA SER A 421 -13.69 -13.08 29.36
C SER A 421 -14.88 -12.73 28.48
N LEU A 422 -15.17 -13.60 27.51
CA LEU A 422 -16.29 -13.40 26.58
C LEU A 422 -17.64 -13.45 27.28
N SER A 423 -17.77 -14.25 28.35
CA SER A 423 -19.00 -14.34 29.16
C SER A 423 -19.43 -13.01 29.80
N GLY A 424 -18.50 -12.05 29.93
CA GLY A 424 -18.80 -10.70 30.38
C GLY A 424 -19.25 -9.75 29.26
N LEU A 425 -19.20 -10.16 27.99
CA LEU A 425 -19.52 -9.30 26.85
C LEU A 425 -20.96 -9.48 26.37
N LYS A 426 -21.56 -8.36 25.95
CA LYS A 426 -22.89 -8.32 25.33
C LYS A 426 -22.93 -7.31 24.18
N ILE A 427 -23.36 -7.73 23.00
CA ILE A 427 -23.65 -6.87 21.86
C ILE A 427 -25.14 -6.53 21.87
N ARG A 428 -25.53 -5.30 21.53
CA ARG A 428 -26.94 -4.97 21.21
C ARG A 428 -27.06 -4.32 19.85
N TYR A 429 -27.89 -4.92 19.00
CA TYR A 429 -28.32 -4.41 17.70
C TYR A 429 -29.78 -3.94 17.81
N TYR A 430 -30.02 -2.68 17.47
CA TYR A 430 -31.27 -1.95 17.67
C TYR A 430 -32.02 -1.81 16.34
N PHE A 431 -33.30 -2.15 16.36
CA PHE A 431 -34.15 -2.19 15.18
C PHE A 431 -35.60 -1.93 15.56
N THR A 432 -36.43 -1.71 14.56
CA THR A 432 -37.87 -1.61 14.68
C THR A 432 -38.49 -2.95 14.37
N LYS A 433 -39.42 -3.37 15.22
CA LYS A 433 -40.02 -4.70 15.11
C LYS A 433 -40.99 -4.82 13.93
N ASP A 434 -41.54 -3.72 13.45
CA ASP A 434 -42.54 -3.65 12.36
C ASP A 434 -43.75 -4.57 12.58
N GLY A 435 -44.22 -4.69 13.82
CA GLY A 435 -45.38 -5.53 14.14
C GLY A 435 -45.40 -5.99 15.59
N THR A 436 -46.32 -6.92 15.88
CA THR A 436 -46.54 -7.46 17.23
C THR A 436 -46.06 -8.90 17.41
N GLN A 437 -45.69 -9.57 16.31
CA GLN A 437 -45.30 -10.98 16.24
C GLN A 437 -44.10 -11.30 17.13
N ALA A 438 -43.92 -12.53 17.60
CA ALA A 438 -42.75 -12.87 18.41
C ALA A 438 -41.47 -12.80 17.58
N LEU A 439 -40.38 -12.29 18.16
CA LEU A 439 -39.06 -12.28 17.54
C LEU A 439 -38.32 -13.58 17.86
N ASN A 440 -37.62 -14.10 16.86
CA ASN A 440 -36.74 -15.24 16.96
C ASN A 440 -35.37 -14.87 16.36
N GLY A 441 -34.34 -15.61 16.76
CA GLY A 441 -33.00 -15.45 16.20
C GLY A 441 -32.25 -16.77 16.14
N ALA A 442 -31.31 -16.86 15.20
CA ALA A 442 -30.43 -18.00 15.02
C ALA A 442 -29.00 -17.51 14.77
N ILE A 443 -28.02 -18.24 15.30
CA ILE A 443 -26.63 -18.11 14.89
C ILE A 443 -26.40 -19.12 13.78
N ASP A 444 -26.39 -18.66 12.53
CA ASP A 444 -26.20 -19.52 11.35
C ASP A 444 -24.77 -20.09 11.34
N TRP A 445 -23.79 -19.33 11.83
CA TRP A 445 -22.42 -19.78 12.06
C TRP A 445 -21.68 -18.88 13.06
N ALA A 446 -20.77 -19.45 13.85
CA ALA A 446 -19.79 -18.67 14.60
C ALA A 446 -18.46 -19.40 14.74
N GLN A 447 -17.34 -18.69 14.64
CA GLN A 447 -16.01 -19.28 14.77
C GLN A 447 -15.78 -19.85 16.18
N LEU A 448 -16.33 -19.19 17.19
CA LEU A 448 -16.34 -19.65 18.58
C LEU A 448 -17.31 -20.82 18.83
N GLY A 449 -18.10 -21.23 17.82
CA GLY A 449 -19.16 -22.22 17.92
C GLY A 449 -20.51 -21.63 18.32
N ALA A 450 -21.56 -21.89 17.53
CA ALA A 450 -22.91 -21.34 17.75
C ALA A 450 -23.51 -21.70 19.11
N ALA A 451 -23.17 -22.88 19.67
CA ALA A 451 -23.63 -23.33 20.98
C ALA A 451 -23.10 -22.46 22.14
N HIS A 452 -22.06 -21.65 21.90
CA HIS A 452 -21.45 -20.80 22.91
C HIS A 452 -22.01 -19.37 22.93
N ILE A 453 -22.99 -19.08 22.07
CA ILE A 453 -23.63 -17.77 21.94
C ILE A 453 -25.08 -17.86 22.42
N THR A 454 -25.52 -16.81 23.12
CA THR A 454 -26.87 -16.67 23.67
C THR A 454 -27.55 -15.47 23.02
N LEU A 455 -28.86 -15.58 22.79
CA LEU A 455 -29.69 -14.52 22.23
C LEU A 455 -30.82 -14.17 23.21
N ALA A 456 -31.01 -12.88 23.44
CA ALA A 456 -32.16 -12.35 24.17
C ALA A 456 -32.73 -11.14 23.44
N PHE A 457 -34.03 -10.91 23.55
CA PHE A 457 -34.68 -9.73 22.96
C PHE A 457 -35.13 -8.78 24.07
N GLY A 458 -35.00 -7.48 23.81
CA GLY A 458 -35.44 -6.43 24.71
C GLY A 458 -36.07 -5.25 23.98
N THR A 459 -36.55 -4.27 24.74
CA THR A 459 -37.23 -3.07 24.22
C THR A 459 -36.28 -1.88 24.19
N ALA A 460 -36.31 -1.12 23.11
CA ALA A 460 -35.69 0.20 22.99
C ALA A 460 -36.77 1.29 22.92
N ASN A 461 -36.41 2.53 23.23
CA ASN A 461 -37.36 3.65 23.30
C ASN A 461 -36.94 4.78 22.36
N ALA A 462 -36.80 4.48 21.07
CA ALA A 462 -36.46 5.45 20.03
C ALA A 462 -37.34 5.27 18.79
N ALA A 463 -37.52 6.35 18.01
CA ALA A 463 -38.35 6.30 16.80
C ALA A 463 -37.78 5.34 15.72
N SER A 464 -36.45 5.19 15.68
CA SER A 464 -35.73 4.27 14.80
C SER A 464 -35.34 2.95 15.48
N ALA A 465 -35.83 2.69 16.70
CA ALA A 465 -35.62 1.41 17.39
C ALA A 465 -36.61 1.23 18.55
N ASP A 466 -37.56 0.31 18.40
CA ASP A 466 -38.45 -0.12 19.48
C ASP A 466 -37.96 -1.41 20.16
N SER A 467 -36.99 -2.09 19.55
CA SER A 467 -36.50 -3.40 19.94
C SER A 467 -34.98 -3.49 19.81
N TYR A 468 -34.39 -4.43 20.52
CA TYR A 468 -33.02 -4.86 20.26
C TYR A 468 -32.87 -6.37 20.44
N VAL A 469 -31.90 -6.94 19.75
CA VAL A 469 -31.36 -8.27 20.06
C VAL A 469 -30.06 -8.09 20.83
N GLU A 470 -29.93 -8.81 21.94
CA GLU A 470 -28.72 -8.91 22.73
C GLU A 470 -28.03 -10.24 22.44
N VAL A 471 -26.80 -10.16 21.96
CA VAL A 471 -25.92 -11.31 21.73
C VAL A 471 -24.95 -11.39 22.91
N GLY A 472 -25.04 -12.46 23.69
CA GLY A 472 -24.12 -12.74 24.81
C GLY A 472 -23.35 -14.04 24.59
N PHE A 473 -22.41 -14.34 25.47
CA PHE A 473 -21.56 -15.53 25.38
C PHE A 473 -21.65 -16.39 26.64
N THR A 474 -21.60 -17.70 26.47
CA THR A 474 -21.51 -18.66 27.58
C THR A 474 -20.11 -18.65 28.21
N PRO A 475 -19.92 -19.13 29.45
CA PRO A 475 -18.59 -19.31 30.04
C PRO A 475 -17.64 -20.16 29.17
N GLU A 476 -18.18 -21.16 28.47
CA GLU A 476 -17.44 -22.07 27.59
C GLU A 476 -16.93 -21.39 26.32
N ALA A 477 -17.40 -20.18 25.99
CA ALA A 477 -16.81 -19.36 24.93
C ALA A 477 -15.36 -18.95 25.26
N GLY A 478 -14.97 -19.01 26.53
CA GLY A 478 -13.60 -18.75 26.98
C GLY A 478 -13.28 -17.25 27.11
N SER A 479 -12.03 -16.91 26.82
CA SER A 479 -11.51 -15.54 26.89
C SER A 479 -10.90 -15.15 25.56
N LEU A 480 -11.01 -13.87 25.25
CA LEU A 480 -10.37 -13.24 24.11
C LEU A 480 -9.04 -12.65 24.57
N HIS A 481 -7.91 -13.24 24.18
CA HIS A 481 -6.59 -12.73 24.56
C HIS A 481 -6.25 -11.41 23.84
N ALA A 482 -5.21 -10.73 24.31
CA ALA A 482 -4.73 -9.51 23.69
C ALA A 482 -4.39 -9.74 22.20
N GLY A 483 -4.95 -8.91 21.32
CA GLY A 483 -4.80 -9.02 19.86
C GLY A 483 -5.69 -10.07 19.20
N GLU A 484 -6.47 -10.86 19.95
CA GLU A 484 -7.38 -11.85 19.37
C GLU A 484 -8.74 -11.24 18.98
N GLN A 485 -9.46 -11.99 18.14
CA GLN A 485 -10.82 -11.66 17.72
C GLN A 485 -11.76 -12.86 17.81
N THR A 486 -13.07 -12.60 17.95
CA THR A 486 -14.08 -13.66 18.03
C THR A 486 -14.28 -14.39 16.70
N GLY A 487 -13.84 -13.78 15.59
CA GLY A 487 -14.22 -14.23 14.25
C GLY A 487 -15.67 -13.92 13.94
N ASP A 488 -16.17 -14.41 12.80
CA ASP A 488 -17.54 -14.14 12.38
C ASP A 488 -18.54 -14.71 13.38
N ILE A 489 -19.53 -13.89 13.71
CA ILE A 489 -20.77 -14.26 14.39
C ILE A 489 -21.91 -13.90 13.45
N GLN A 490 -22.47 -14.91 12.78
CA GLN A 490 -23.49 -14.75 11.76
C GLN A 490 -24.87 -14.87 12.39
N LEU A 491 -25.44 -13.73 12.81
CA LEU A 491 -26.77 -13.67 13.38
C LEU A 491 -27.82 -13.46 12.28
N ARG A 492 -28.94 -14.16 12.43
CA ARG A 492 -30.15 -13.95 11.66
C ARG A 492 -31.34 -13.79 12.60
N LEU A 493 -32.16 -12.77 12.36
CA LEU A 493 -33.41 -12.50 13.07
C LEU A 493 -34.60 -12.77 12.17
N PHE A 494 -35.71 -13.24 12.74
CA PHE A 494 -36.95 -13.44 11.99
C PHE A 494 -38.16 -13.35 12.93
N LYS A 495 -39.31 -12.92 12.40
CA LYS A 495 -40.59 -13.00 13.13
C LYS A 495 -41.10 -14.44 13.12
N SER A 496 -41.89 -14.81 14.13
CA SER A 496 -42.46 -16.17 14.25
C SER A 496 -43.33 -16.59 13.06
N ASP A 497 -43.85 -15.63 12.29
CA ASP A 497 -44.67 -15.85 11.10
C ASP A 497 -43.94 -15.55 9.79
N TRP A 498 -42.64 -15.21 9.84
CA TRP A 498 -41.83 -14.82 8.69
C TRP A 498 -42.37 -13.63 7.90
N SER A 499 -43.17 -12.76 8.53
CA SER A 499 -43.54 -11.47 7.94
C SER A 499 -42.32 -10.55 7.81
N ASN A 500 -42.35 -9.68 6.81
CA ASN A 500 -41.20 -8.88 6.43
C ASN A 500 -40.88 -7.80 7.49
N PHE A 501 -39.61 -7.41 7.57
CA PHE A 501 -39.13 -6.20 8.24
C PHE A 501 -39.04 -5.06 7.24
N ASN A 502 -38.89 -3.85 7.76
CA ASN A 502 -38.44 -2.68 7.05
C ASN A 502 -37.12 -2.23 7.70
N GLU A 503 -35.98 -2.49 7.07
CA GLU A 503 -34.68 -2.11 7.67
C GLU A 503 -34.34 -0.63 7.42
N ASN A 504 -35.08 0.10 6.57
CA ASN A 504 -34.84 1.52 6.31
C ASN A 504 -35.09 2.43 7.53
N ASN A 505 -35.85 1.94 8.52
CA ASN A 505 -36.14 2.65 9.78
C ASN A 505 -35.39 2.06 10.98
N ASP A 506 -34.43 1.16 10.76
CA ASP A 506 -33.68 0.52 11.83
C ASP A 506 -32.40 1.28 12.16
N TYR A 507 -32.25 1.66 13.43
CA TYR A 507 -31.11 2.45 13.90
C TYR A 507 -29.75 1.79 13.63
N SER A 508 -29.64 0.48 13.85
CA SER A 508 -28.38 -0.24 13.67
C SER A 508 -28.12 -0.68 12.23
N PHE A 509 -29.08 -0.54 11.32
CA PHE A 509 -28.91 -0.99 9.94
C PHE A 509 -28.23 0.07 9.08
N ASP A 510 -27.26 -0.34 8.27
CA ASP A 510 -26.72 0.48 7.20
C ASP A 510 -26.36 -0.42 6.01
N ALA A 511 -27.12 -0.29 4.92
CA ALA A 511 -26.96 -1.07 3.69
C ALA A 511 -25.59 -0.88 3.02
N ALA A 512 -24.84 0.18 3.36
CA ALA A 512 -23.49 0.38 2.86
C ALA A 512 -22.45 -0.49 3.59
N LYS A 513 -22.78 -1.06 4.76
CA LYS A 513 -21.87 -1.85 5.60
C LYS A 513 -21.77 -3.30 5.15
N THR A 514 -21.48 -3.56 3.87
CA THR A 514 -21.39 -4.92 3.31
C THR A 514 -20.10 -5.67 3.67
N ALA A 515 -19.18 -5.01 4.35
CA ALA A 515 -17.97 -5.59 4.94
C ALA A 515 -17.85 -5.15 6.40
N TYR A 516 -17.11 -5.94 7.21
CA TYR A 516 -16.90 -5.60 8.62
C TYR A 516 -16.25 -4.23 8.75
N SER A 517 -16.92 -3.35 9.47
CA SER A 517 -16.41 -2.03 9.79
C SER A 517 -16.85 -1.64 11.18
N LEU A 518 -16.14 -0.68 11.78
CA LEU A 518 -16.60 -0.07 13.01
C LEU A 518 -17.96 0.58 12.76
N TRP A 519 -18.87 0.35 13.70
CA TRP A 519 -20.22 0.86 13.64
C TRP A 519 -20.69 1.24 15.02
N ASP A 520 -20.83 2.55 15.23
CA ASP A 520 -21.21 3.10 16.52
C ASP A 520 -22.72 2.98 16.78
N HIS A 521 -23.53 2.61 15.79
CA HIS A 521 -24.96 2.37 15.99
C HIS A 521 -25.26 0.94 16.48
N VAL A 522 -24.24 0.18 16.86
CA VAL A 522 -24.36 -1.09 17.59
C VAL A 522 -23.51 -0.97 18.86
N THR A 523 -24.04 -1.42 19.99
CA THR A 523 -23.37 -1.21 21.28
C THR A 523 -22.73 -2.48 21.82
N LEU A 524 -21.55 -2.34 22.44
CA LEU A 524 -20.86 -3.40 23.18
C LEU A 524 -20.81 -3.05 24.66
N TYR A 525 -21.18 -4.00 25.51
CA TYR A 525 -21.08 -3.91 26.95
C TYR A 525 -20.05 -4.91 27.48
N GLN A 526 -19.30 -4.51 28.49
CA GLN A 526 -18.44 -5.38 29.28
C GLN A 526 -18.90 -5.33 30.74
N ASN A 527 -19.30 -6.47 31.29
CA ASN A 527 -19.81 -6.61 32.66
C ASN A 527 -20.93 -5.61 32.99
N GLY A 528 -21.82 -5.36 32.01
CA GLY A 528 -22.95 -4.43 32.13
C GLY A 528 -22.62 -2.95 31.91
N THR A 529 -21.35 -2.60 31.68
CA THR A 529 -20.93 -1.23 31.35
C THR A 529 -20.79 -1.06 29.84
N LEU A 530 -21.33 0.02 29.27
CA LEU A 530 -21.17 0.35 27.85
C LEU A 530 -19.70 0.72 27.56
N VAL A 531 -19.06 0.00 26.64
CA VAL A 531 -17.64 0.20 26.28
C VAL A 531 -17.42 0.60 24.82
N SER A 532 -18.43 0.40 23.95
CA SER A 532 -18.41 0.89 22.56
C SER A 532 -19.84 1.11 22.04
N GLY A 533 -19.99 2.03 21.09
CA GLY A 533 -21.25 2.39 20.44
C GLY A 533 -22.10 3.43 21.18
N VAL A 534 -23.14 3.88 20.51
CA VAL A 534 -24.11 4.91 20.93
C VAL A 534 -25.49 4.27 20.90
N GLN A 535 -26.22 4.36 22.01
CA GLN A 535 -27.61 3.91 22.09
C GLN A 535 -28.53 4.88 21.31
N PRO A 536 -29.61 4.38 20.67
CA PRO A 536 -30.58 5.21 19.95
C PRO A 536 -31.40 6.15 20.84
#